data_AF-A0A4R5E7I8-F1
#
_entry.id   AF-A0A4R5E7I8-F1
#
_cell.length_a   1.000
_cell.length_b   1.000
_cell.length_c   1.000
_cell.angle_alpha   90.00
_cell.angle_beta   90.00
_cell.angle_gamma   90.00
#
_symmetry.space_group_name_H-M   'P 1'
#
loop_
_entity.id
_entity.type
_entity.pdbx_description
1 polymer ?
#
loop_
_entity_poly.entity_id
_entity_poly.type
_entity_poly.pdbx_seq_one_letter_code
_entity_poly.pdbx_strand_id
1 'polypeptide(L)' 'MKPLQADDPKRIGEYRLLARLGAGGMGRVYLGRSKGGRPVAVKVIHSHLAEDSQFRRRFEQEVAAARR' A
#
# COMPACT_ATOMS: atom_id res chain seq x y z
N MET A 1 -3.06 -10.26 11.10
CA MET A 1 -3.42 -8.85 10.89
C MET A 1 -3.33 -8.09 12.19
N LYS A 2 -2.84 -6.84 12.16
CA LYS A 2 -2.80 -5.95 13.34
C LYS A 2 -3.74 -4.76 13.12
N PRO A 3 -4.33 -4.18 14.18
CA PRO A 3 -5.09 -2.93 14.07
C PRO A 3 -4.25 -1.82 13.41
N LEU A 4 -4.91 -0.82 12.83
CA LEU A 4 -4.23 0.40 12.42
C LEU A 4 -3.64 1.10 13.64
N GLN A 5 -2.44 1.64 13.48
CA GLN A 5 -1.80 2.49 14.47
C GLN A 5 -2.29 3.94 14.33
N ALA A 6 -2.01 4.78 15.33
CA ALA A 6 -2.46 6.17 15.33
C ALA A 6 -1.88 7.00 14.17
N ASP A 7 -0.67 6.66 13.72
CA ASP A 7 0.02 7.27 12.58
C ASP A 7 -0.42 6.67 11.22
N ASP A 8 -1.17 5.57 11.22
CA ASP A 8 -1.61 4.96 9.98
C ASP A 8 -2.76 5.78 9.35
N PRO A 9 -2.70 6.04 8.04
CA PRO A 9 -3.77 6.75 7.36
C PRO A 9 -5.07 5.94 7.40
N LYS A 10 -6.20 6.62 7.64
CA LYS A 10 -7.53 5.96 7.61
C LYS A 10 -8.00 5.63 6.20
N ARG A 11 -7.49 6.35 5.19
CA ARG A 11 -7.81 6.22 3.77
C ARG A 11 -6.58 6.49 2.90
N ILE A 12 -6.49 5.79 1.78
CA ILE A 12 -5.54 6.05 0.69
C ILE A 12 -6.33 6.06 -0.61
N GLY A 13 -6.42 7.21 -1.27
CA GLY A 13 -7.34 7.41 -2.39
C GLY A 13 -8.77 6.96 -2.02
N GLU A 14 -9.37 6.15 -2.88
CA GLU A 14 -10.72 5.61 -2.71
C GLU A 14 -10.81 4.42 -1.73
N TYR A 15 -9.70 4.01 -1.12
CA TYR A 15 -9.64 2.81 -0.27
C TYR A 15 -9.64 3.19 1.21
N ARG A 16 -10.61 2.68 1.96
CA ARG A 16 -10.62 2.76 3.43
C ARG A 16 -9.74 1.68 4.02
N LEU A 17 -8.77 2.05 4.87
CA LEU A 17 -7.90 1.09 5.53
C LEU A 17 -8.60 0.51 6.76
N LEU A 18 -8.42 -0.79 6.98
CA LEU A 18 -9.07 -1.56 8.05
C LEU A 18 -8.05 -2.11 9.05
N ALA A 19 -6.91 -2.58 8.56
CA ALA A 19 -5.86 -3.15 9.39
C ALA A 19 -4.53 -3.17 8.65
N ARG A 20 -3.44 -3.40 9.38
CA ARG A 20 -2.12 -3.63 8.82
C ARG A 20 -1.92 -5.13 8.56
N LEU A 21 -1.52 -5.45 7.33
CA LEU A 21 -1.16 -6.81 6.91
C LEU A 21 0.31 -7.07 7.15
N GLY A 22 1.18 -6.08 6.91
CA GLY A 22 2.62 -6.22 7.11
C GLY A 22 3.38 -4.91 6.92
N ALA A 23 4.69 -4.96 7.20
CA ALA A 23 5.61 -3.88 6.87
C ALA A 23 7.04 -4.42 6.75
N GLY A 24 7.85 -3.73 5.96
CA GLY A 24 9.25 -4.05 5.72
C GLY A 24 9.95 -2.88 5.04
N GLY A 25 11.16 -3.13 4.53
CA GLY A 25 12.03 -2.08 3.98
C GLY A 25 11.40 -1.22 2.88
N MET A 26 10.48 -1.77 2.08
CA MET A 26 9.82 -1.03 1.00
C MET A 26 8.64 -0.16 1.46
N GLY A 27 8.05 -0.44 2.62
CA GLY A 27 6.81 0.20 3.04
C GLY A 27 5.90 -0.65 3.92
N ARG A 28 4.61 -0.29 3.88
CA ARG A 28 3.55 -0.93 4.67
C ARG A 28 2.48 -1.50 3.73
N VAL A 29 1.88 -2.61 4.14
CA VAL A 29 0.74 -3.22 3.43
C VAL A 29 -0.45 -3.22 4.36
N TYR A 30 -1.59 -2.73 3.87
CA TYR A 30 -2.84 -2.63 4.60
C TYR A 30 -3.92 -3.49 3.98
N LEU A 31 -4.80 -4.04 4.81
CA LEU A 31 -6.11 -4.47 4.35
C LEU A 31 -6.95 -3.21 4.18
N GLY A 32 -7.44 -3.00 2.98
CA GLY A 32 -8.37 -1.94 2.64
C GLY A 32 -9.71 -2.49 2.15
N ARG A 33 -10.66 -1.58 2.00
CA ARG A 33 -11.96 -1.81 1.38
C ARG A 33 -12.18 -0.81 0.27
N SER A 34 -12.52 -1.28 -0.93
CA SER A 34 -12.89 -0.42 -2.05
C SER A 34 -14.23 0.27 -1.79
N LYS A 35 -14.55 1.30 -2.59
CA LYS A 35 -15.86 1.97 -2.58
C LYS A 35 -17.03 0.99 -2.72
N GLY A 36 -16.88 -0.05 -3.55
CA GLY A 36 -17.86 -1.13 -3.73
C GLY A 36 -17.86 -2.20 -2.65
N GLY A 37 -17.08 -2.03 -1.58
CA GLY A 37 -17.08 -2.94 -0.43
C GLY A 37 -16.13 -4.14 -0.56
N ARG A 38 -15.41 -4.31 -1.66
CA ARG A 38 -14.48 -5.43 -1.87
C ARG A 38 -13.22 -5.28 -1.02
N PRO A 39 -12.75 -6.34 -0.33
CA PRO A 39 -11.45 -6.31 0.36
C PRO A 39 -10.30 -6.24 -0.65
N VAL A 40 -9.29 -5.43 -0.35
CA VAL A 40 -8.10 -5.21 -1.19
C VAL A 40 -6.85 -5.10 -0.34
N ALA A 41 -5.69 -5.45 -0.89
CA ALA A 41 -4.40 -5.12 -0.28
C ALA A 41 -3.89 -3.78 -0.84
N VAL A 42 -3.53 -2.85 0.03
CA VAL A 42 -2.98 -1.53 -0.34
C VAL A 42 -1.51 -1.47 0.11
N LYS A 43 -0.57 -1.49 -0.84
CA LYS A 43 0.88 -1.35 -0.58
C LYS A 43 1.23 0.14 -0.66
N VAL A 44 1.69 0.72 0.44
CA VAL A 44 2.14 2.11 0.54
C VAL A 44 3.66 2.10 0.68
N ILE A 45 4.34 2.73 -0.27
CA ILE A 45 5.81 2.82 -0.32
C ILE A 45 6.29 3.97 0.55
N HIS A 46 7.42 3.80 1.23
CA HIS A 46 8.05 4.90 1.98
C HIS A 46 8.49 6.04 1.06
N SER A 47 8.27 7.29 1.48
CA SER A 47 8.57 8.49 0.68
C SER A 47 10.03 8.57 0.21
N HIS A 48 10.99 8.18 1.06
CA HIS A 48 12.42 8.17 0.70
C HIS A 48 12.75 7.21 -0.47
N LEU A 49 12.01 6.12 -0.65
CA LEU A 49 12.14 5.25 -1.81
C LEU A 49 11.37 5.77 -3.01
N ALA A 50 10.27 6.49 -2.75
CA ALA A 50 9.52 7.13 -3.80
C ALA A 50 10.28 8.30 -4.43
N GLU A 51 11.33 8.85 -3.83
CA GLU A 51 12.18 9.89 -4.44
C GLU A 51 13.26 9.30 -5.36
N ASP A 52 13.58 8.01 -5.22
CA ASP A 52 14.52 7.29 -6.07
C ASP A 52 13.84 6.88 -7.40
N SER A 53 14.32 7.45 -8.50
CA SER A 53 13.82 7.19 -9.86
C SER A 53 14.04 5.74 -10.30
N GLN A 54 15.08 5.07 -9.83
CA GLN A 54 15.34 3.67 -10.11
C GLN A 54 14.34 2.79 -9.36
N PHE A 55 14.03 3.14 -8.11
CA PHE A 55 12.99 2.45 -7.34
C PHE A 55 11.62 2.60 -8.00
N ARG A 56 11.24 3.81 -8.42
CA ARG A 56 9.98 4.06 -9.15
C ARG A 56 9.84 3.14 -10.36
N ARG A 57 10.89 3.04 -11.19
CA ARG A 57 10.88 2.20 -12.39
C ARG A 57 10.70 0.71 -12.06
N ARG A 58 11.39 0.21 -11.03
CA ARG A 58 11.21 -1.19 -10.57
C ARG A 58 9.80 -1.42 -10.04
N PHE A 59 9.28 -0.47 -9.28
CA PHE A 59 7.94 -0.56 -8.72
C PHE A 59 6.86 -0.56 -9.81
N GLU A 60 7.00 0.28 -10.84
CA GLU A 60 6.11 0.27 -12.01
C GLU A 60 6.13 -1.09 -12.73
N GLN A 61 7.31 -1.71 -12.87
CA GLN A 61 7.44 -3.05 -13.45
C GLN A 61 6.75 -4.11 -12.59
N GLU A 62 6.90 -4.07 -11.26
CA GLU A 62 6.17 -4.97 -10.34
C GLU A 62 4.66 -4.79 -10.47
N VAL A 63 4.17 -3.55 -10.51
CA VAL A 63 2.73 -3.25 -10.68
C VAL A 63 2.22 -3.76 -12.03
N ALA A 64 2.99 -3.58 -13.10
CA ALA A 64 2.64 -4.09 -14.42
C ALA A 64 2.60 -5.62 -14.46
N ALA A 65 3.52 -6.29 -13.77
CA ALA A 65 3.53 -7.75 -13.65
C ALA A 65 2.32 -8.28 -12.86
N ALA A 66 1.93 -7.60 -11.77
CA ALA A 66 0.79 -7.97 -10.94
C ALA A 66 -0.59 -7.71 -11.57
N ARG A 67 -0.64 -7.01 -12.71
CA ARG A 67 -1.87 -6.72 -13.47
C ARG A 67 -2.18 -7.75 -14.56
N ARG A 68 -1.26 -8.70 -14.81
CA ARG A 68 -1.51 -9.85 -15.69
C ARG A 68 -2.07 -11.00 -14.87
#